data_AF-A0A0R2W9N3-F1
#
_entry.id   AF-A0A0R2W9N3-F1
#
_cell.length_a   1.000
_cell.length_b   1.000
_cell.length_c   1.000
_cell.angle_alpha   90.00
_cell.angle_beta   90.00
_cell.angle_gamma   90.00
#
_symmetry.space_group_name_H-M   'P 1'
#
loop_
_entity.id
_entity.type
_entity.pdbx_description
1 polymer ?
#
loop_
_entity_poly.entity_id
_entity_poly.type
_entity_poly.pdbx_seq_one_letter_code
_entity_poly.pdbx_strand_id
1 'polypeptide(L)'
;MINIRAKAVILASGGHAGNPQVRSMFYPAMREPAFPTSGSALQGDGGQDASALIAGLKIGANLAGMQQNLSYPTVFHISTRLGTRDAYTTMMPGHPTFGFRGSAGISVGNSGFEEFIAVNQVGKRFFNEVRLPKKPGANRYPGDGGTPGKGLEHTPLDWRNCRHEWVREMYSYDHGLDAALAMNEGSIAPDYYSGPIWAVMDQAAIERTGWEMRYPYVNEKNGYFFKADTIEELANKIQAGHPYQRVPLVHLSKTVETWNGYVAAGADPEFEREEKPMNAITKPPFYALSIMVIWHDSYGGLRVNGRQQVVDMQGQVIQSLYAGGEAVGGFNKHGLGKGHVHGFIAGTQAAREPL
;
A
#
# COMPACT_ATOMS: atom_id res chain seq x y z
N MET A 1 -18.11 0.85 -31.44
CA MET A 1 -18.67 0.30 -30.19
C MET A 1 -19.25 -1.06 -30.51
N ILE A 2 -18.88 -2.12 -29.79
CA ILE A 2 -19.42 -3.47 -29.98
C ILE A 2 -20.50 -3.69 -28.92
N ASN A 3 -21.70 -4.12 -29.34
CA ASN A 3 -22.79 -4.47 -28.42
C ASN A 3 -22.95 -5.99 -28.41
N ILE A 4 -22.88 -6.59 -27.22
CA ILE A 4 -23.07 -8.03 -27.03
C ILE A 4 -24.35 -8.23 -26.22
N ARG A 5 -25.31 -8.97 -26.78
CA ARG A 5 -26.51 -9.39 -26.06
C ARG A 5 -26.20 -10.71 -25.35
N ALA A 6 -26.46 -10.77 -24.04
CA ALA A 6 -26.25 -11.95 -23.22
C ALA A 6 -27.44 -12.16 -22.28
N LYS A 7 -27.71 -13.42 -21.91
CA LYS A 7 -28.74 -13.77 -20.91
C LYS A 7 -28.39 -13.30 -19.50
N ALA A 8 -27.10 -13.21 -19.21
CA ALA A 8 -26.55 -12.77 -17.93
C ALA A 8 -25.14 -12.22 -18.13
N VAL A 9 -24.72 -11.34 -17.21
CA VAL A 9 -23.39 -10.72 -17.18
C VAL A 9 -22.73 -10.98 -15.84
N ILE A 10 -21.46 -11.37 -15.84
CA ILE A 10 -20.67 -11.59 -14.62
C ILE A 10 -19.53 -10.56 -14.59
N LEU A 11 -19.53 -9.69 -13.59
CA LEU A 11 -18.49 -8.69 -13.34
C LEU A 11 -17.38 -9.31 -12.48
N ALA A 12 -16.24 -9.65 -13.09
CA ALA A 12 -15.12 -10.30 -12.43
C ALA A 12 -13.75 -9.73 -12.83
N SER A 13 -13.67 -8.41 -13.06
CA SER A 13 -12.48 -7.72 -13.59
C SER A 13 -11.44 -7.33 -12.53
N GLY A 14 -11.46 -7.94 -11.34
CA GLY A 14 -10.59 -7.54 -10.22
C GLY A 14 -11.12 -6.36 -9.40
N GLY A 15 -10.28 -5.84 -8.51
CA GLY A 15 -10.59 -4.76 -7.58
C GLY A 15 -10.41 -3.35 -8.14
N HIS A 16 -10.13 -2.41 -7.24
CA HIS A 16 -10.05 -0.97 -7.54
C HIS A 16 -8.76 -0.29 -7.04
N ALA A 17 -7.80 -1.06 -6.52
CA ALA A 17 -6.54 -0.54 -6.00
C ALA A 17 -5.66 0.15 -7.06
N GLY A 18 -5.87 -0.16 -8.34
CA GLY A 18 -5.18 0.48 -9.45
C GLY A 18 -5.81 1.80 -9.89
N ASN A 19 -6.96 2.19 -9.32
CA ASN A 19 -7.69 3.39 -9.72
C ASN A 19 -7.57 4.52 -8.66
N PRO A 20 -6.72 5.53 -8.87
CA PRO A 20 -6.55 6.66 -7.94
C PRO A 20 -7.85 7.37 -7.55
N GLN A 21 -8.78 7.50 -8.49
CA GLN A 21 -10.03 8.22 -8.25
C GLN A 21 -10.93 7.44 -7.28
N VAL A 22 -11.07 6.13 -7.50
CA VAL A 22 -11.85 5.26 -6.60
C VAL A 22 -11.16 5.13 -5.24
N ARG A 23 -9.84 4.95 -5.20
CA ARG A 23 -9.08 4.94 -3.92
C ARG A 23 -9.33 6.20 -3.09
N SER A 24 -9.35 7.36 -3.74
CA SER A 24 -9.54 8.65 -3.08
C SER A 24 -10.93 8.86 -2.47
N MET A 25 -11.93 8.03 -2.84
CA MET A 25 -13.25 8.06 -2.22
C MET A 25 -13.21 7.57 -0.76
N PHE A 26 -12.23 6.74 -0.40
CA PHE A 26 -12.10 6.18 0.96
C PHE A 26 -11.09 6.97 1.78
N TYR A 27 -9.96 7.33 1.17
CA TYR A 27 -8.94 8.15 1.79
C TYR A 27 -8.29 9.05 0.73
N PRO A 28 -8.51 10.37 0.75
CA PRO A 28 -8.05 11.28 -0.30
C PRO A 28 -6.55 11.17 -0.61
N ALA A 29 -5.73 10.93 0.41
CA ALA A 29 -4.27 10.82 0.26
C ALA A 29 -3.83 9.63 -0.60
N MET A 30 -4.67 8.60 -0.76
CA MET A 30 -4.41 7.45 -1.65
C MET A 30 -4.64 7.76 -3.14
N ARG A 31 -4.91 9.02 -3.48
CA ARG A 31 -4.91 9.46 -4.88
C ARG A 31 -3.51 9.45 -5.50
N GLU A 32 -2.43 9.48 -4.71
CA GLU A 32 -1.06 9.53 -5.26
C GLU A 32 -0.78 8.38 -6.26
N PRO A 33 -0.54 8.67 -7.54
CA PRO A 33 -0.22 7.65 -8.55
C PRO A 33 1.20 7.08 -8.42
N ALA A 34 2.09 7.69 -7.65
CA ALA A 34 3.42 7.13 -7.36
C ALA A 34 3.36 5.76 -6.65
N PHE A 35 2.22 5.43 -6.03
CA PHE A 35 1.98 4.18 -5.32
C PHE A 35 0.99 3.29 -6.09
N PRO A 36 1.47 2.34 -6.91
CA PRO A 36 0.61 1.48 -7.70
C PRO A 36 0.00 0.35 -6.85
N THR A 37 -0.98 -0.35 -7.45
CA THR A 37 -1.44 -1.63 -6.90
C THR A 37 -0.33 -2.69 -6.97
N SER A 38 -0.41 -3.68 -6.07
CA SER A 38 0.48 -4.82 -6.08
C SER A 38 0.37 -5.60 -7.40
N GLY A 39 1.52 -6.03 -7.91
CA GLY A 39 1.57 -6.76 -9.18
C GLY A 39 1.23 -5.91 -10.40
N SER A 40 1.41 -4.60 -10.35
CA SER A 40 1.30 -3.70 -11.51
C SER A 40 2.06 -4.23 -12.73
N ALA A 41 3.26 -4.79 -12.56
CA ALA A 41 4.03 -5.41 -13.64
C ALA A 41 3.37 -6.65 -14.28
N LEU A 42 2.48 -7.34 -13.55
CA LEU A 42 1.71 -8.47 -14.08
C LEU A 42 0.43 -7.98 -14.77
N GLN A 43 -0.21 -6.97 -14.19
CA GLN A 43 -1.55 -6.55 -14.61
C GLN A 43 -1.53 -5.48 -15.72
N GLY A 44 -0.41 -4.74 -15.86
CA GLY A 44 -0.26 -3.66 -16.83
C GLY A 44 -1.06 -2.40 -16.50
N ASP A 45 -1.06 -1.46 -17.44
CA ASP A 45 -1.78 -0.19 -17.36
C ASP A 45 -3.28 -0.46 -17.54
N GLY A 46 -4.02 -0.58 -16.44
CA GLY A 46 -5.42 -1.04 -16.41
C GLY A 46 -5.68 -2.16 -15.41
N GLY A 47 -4.64 -2.67 -14.76
CA GLY A 47 -4.78 -3.58 -13.63
C GLY A 47 -5.59 -2.98 -12.49
N GLN A 48 -6.65 -3.67 -12.06
CA GLN A 48 -7.54 -3.24 -10.97
C GLN A 48 -8.03 -1.78 -11.13
N ASP A 49 -8.45 -1.44 -12.33
CA ASP A 49 -8.94 -0.11 -12.71
C ASP A 49 -10.36 0.23 -12.20
N ALA A 50 -10.94 -0.62 -11.34
CA ALA A 50 -12.29 -0.50 -10.83
C ALA A 50 -13.41 -0.65 -11.87
N SER A 51 -13.14 -1.22 -13.06
CA SER A 51 -14.12 -1.35 -14.15
C SER A 51 -15.45 -1.99 -13.70
N ALA A 52 -15.40 -3.13 -13.01
CA ALA A 52 -16.59 -3.79 -12.47
C ALA A 52 -17.39 -2.89 -11.52
N LEU A 53 -16.70 -2.21 -10.59
CA LEU A 53 -17.34 -1.34 -9.60
C LEU A 53 -18.00 -0.13 -10.27
N ILE A 54 -17.30 0.52 -11.20
CA ILE A 54 -17.81 1.66 -11.98
C ILE A 54 -19.03 1.24 -12.82
N ALA A 55 -18.96 0.09 -13.49
CA ALA A 55 -20.05 -0.44 -14.29
C ALA A 55 -21.30 -0.73 -13.44
N GLY A 56 -21.13 -1.35 -12.27
CA GLY A 56 -22.23 -1.61 -11.34
C GLY A 56 -22.87 -0.33 -10.79
N LEU A 57 -22.05 0.64 -10.35
CA LEU A 57 -22.56 1.90 -9.81
C LEU A 57 -23.40 2.68 -10.83
N LYS A 58 -23.02 2.67 -12.11
CA LYS A 58 -23.76 3.33 -13.20
C LYS A 58 -25.20 2.83 -13.36
N ILE A 59 -25.50 1.62 -12.90
CA ILE A 59 -26.82 1.00 -12.99
C ILE A 59 -27.47 0.80 -11.61
N GLY A 60 -26.97 1.49 -10.57
CA GLY A 60 -27.57 1.51 -9.24
C GLY A 60 -27.13 0.40 -8.30
N ALA A 61 -26.09 -0.38 -8.64
CA ALA A 61 -25.55 -1.40 -7.74
C ALA A 61 -25.04 -0.79 -6.42
N ASN A 62 -25.26 -1.52 -5.32
CA ASN A 62 -24.77 -1.15 -4.00
C ASN A 62 -23.35 -1.69 -3.78
N LEU A 63 -22.68 -1.14 -2.77
CA LEU A 63 -21.36 -1.55 -2.33
C LEU A 63 -21.44 -2.20 -0.94
N ALA A 64 -20.48 -3.06 -0.63
CA ALA A 64 -20.33 -3.70 0.66
C ALA A 64 -18.87 -3.67 1.12
N GLY A 65 -18.65 -3.57 2.43
CA GLY A 65 -17.31 -3.72 3.01
C GLY A 65 -16.32 -2.59 2.68
N MET A 66 -16.76 -1.41 2.26
CA MET A 66 -15.84 -0.34 1.82
C MET A 66 -14.86 0.11 2.93
N GLN A 67 -15.33 0.15 4.18
CA GLN A 67 -14.49 0.44 5.36
C GLN A 67 -13.39 -0.61 5.60
N GLN A 68 -13.56 -1.84 5.10
CA GLN A 68 -12.57 -2.90 5.25
C GLN A 68 -11.30 -2.59 4.44
N ASN A 69 -11.40 -1.75 3.41
CA ASN A 69 -10.21 -1.27 2.70
C ASN A 69 -9.27 -0.50 3.62
N LEU A 70 -9.78 0.19 4.66
CA LEU A 70 -8.99 0.97 5.63
C LEU A 70 -8.58 0.20 6.89
N SER A 71 -9.20 -0.95 7.14
CA SER A 71 -9.13 -1.58 8.46
C SER A 71 -8.32 -2.88 8.49
N TYR A 72 -7.92 -3.38 7.33
CA TYR A 72 -7.14 -4.61 7.22
C TYR A 72 -5.66 -4.28 6.97
N PRO A 73 -4.74 -4.78 7.81
CA PRO A 73 -3.32 -4.42 7.71
C PRO A 73 -2.61 -5.02 6.49
N THR A 74 -3.28 -5.93 5.79
CA THR A 74 -2.80 -6.51 4.53
C THR A 74 -3.21 -5.68 3.32
N VAL A 75 -4.18 -4.76 3.43
CA VAL A 75 -4.71 -4.00 2.30
C VAL A 75 -3.72 -2.97 1.81
N PHE A 76 -3.24 -2.12 2.70
CA PHE A 76 -2.20 -1.14 2.39
C PHE A 76 -1.15 -1.10 3.48
N HIS A 77 0.10 -0.88 3.07
CA HIS A 77 1.21 -0.74 4.00
C HIS A 77 2.44 -0.20 3.28
N ILE A 78 3.37 0.34 4.07
CA ILE A 78 4.73 0.61 3.61
C ILE A 78 5.45 -0.73 3.41
N SER A 79 6.04 -0.91 2.24
CA SER A 79 6.81 -2.10 1.92
C SER A 79 8.20 -2.05 2.53
N THR A 80 8.69 -3.21 2.94
CA THR A 80 10.08 -3.42 3.35
C THR A 80 10.99 -3.79 2.18
N ARG A 81 10.52 -3.58 0.94
CA ARG A 81 11.29 -3.77 -0.28
C ARG A 81 11.44 -2.43 -0.98
N LEU A 82 12.68 -2.03 -1.22
CA LEU A 82 13.02 -0.70 -1.70
C LEU A 82 13.54 -0.74 -3.13
N GLY A 83 13.50 0.40 -3.82
CA GLY A 83 14.19 0.59 -5.11
C GLY A 83 13.55 -0.12 -6.30
N THR A 84 12.26 -0.41 -6.22
CA THR A 84 11.45 -1.03 -7.28
C THR A 84 10.01 -0.54 -7.22
N ARG A 85 9.36 -0.43 -8.38
CA ARG A 85 7.94 -0.09 -8.49
C ARG A 85 7.03 -1.18 -7.89
N ASP A 86 7.36 -2.44 -8.14
CA ASP A 86 6.56 -3.59 -7.71
C ASP A 86 7.13 -4.24 -6.44
N ALA A 87 7.08 -3.49 -5.34
CA ALA A 87 7.71 -3.86 -4.08
C ALA A 87 6.97 -4.93 -3.25
N TYR A 88 5.88 -5.52 -3.75
CA TYR A 88 5.10 -6.51 -2.99
C TYR A 88 5.67 -7.93 -3.12
N THR A 89 6.12 -8.29 -4.32
CA THR A 89 6.59 -9.63 -4.64
C THR A 89 8.01 -9.57 -5.18
N THR A 90 8.80 -10.61 -4.93
CA THR A 90 10.13 -10.74 -5.55
C THR A 90 10.00 -11.49 -6.86
N MET A 91 10.48 -10.91 -7.94
CA MET A 91 10.63 -11.59 -9.21
C MET A 91 12.06 -11.34 -9.68
N MET A 92 12.70 -12.38 -10.21
CA MET A 92 14.10 -12.35 -10.67
C MET A 92 14.16 -12.48 -12.20
N PRO A 93 15.30 -12.15 -12.83
CA PRO A 93 15.52 -12.40 -14.25
C PRO A 93 15.12 -13.84 -14.63
N GLY A 94 14.39 -13.99 -15.73
CA GLY A 94 13.78 -15.25 -16.16
C GLY A 94 12.28 -15.37 -15.87
N HIS A 95 11.74 -14.61 -14.91
CA HIS A 95 10.29 -14.54 -14.72
C HIS A 95 9.64 -13.68 -15.83
N PRO A 96 8.50 -14.07 -16.42
CA PRO A 96 7.85 -13.33 -17.52
C PRO A 96 7.54 -11.87 -17.21
N THR A 97 7.31 -11.54 -15.93
CA THR A 97 6.99 -10.16 -15.51
C THR A 97 8.24 -9.33 -15.15
N PHE A 98 9.44 -9.91 -15.12
CA PHE A 98 10.62 -9.20 -14.61
C PHE A 98 10.96 -7.98 -15.47
N GLY A 99 10.82 -8.11 -16.80
CA GLY A 99 11.10 -7.03 -17.75
C GLY A 99 10.26 -5.77 -17.48
N PHE A 100 9.04 -5.92 -16.97
CA PHE A 100 8.17 -4.78 -16.64
C PHE A 100 8.49 -4.15 -15.27
N ARG A 101 9.27 -4.83 -14.42
CA ARG A 101 9.64 -4.33 -13.08
C ARG A 101 10.92 -3.48 -13.10
N GLY A 102 11.84 -3.80 -14.02
CA GLY A 102 13.15 -3.15 -14.14
C GLY A 102 14.16 -3.51 -13.04
N SER A 103 13.71 -3.88 -11.84
CA SER A 103 14.53 -4.41 -10.74
C SER A 103 13.71 -5.30 -9.78
N ALA A 104 14.38 -6.20 -9.06
CA ALA A 104 13.77 -7.04 -8.03
C ALA A 104 13.48 -6.31 -6.72
N GLY A 105 14.12 -5.15 -6.49
CA GLY A 105 14.14 -4.42 -5.24
C GLY A 105 14.99 -5.10 -4.16
N ILE A 106 15.46 -4.30 -3.20
CA ILE A 106 16.22 -4.78 -2.03
C ILE A 106 15.26 -5.00 -0.87
N SER A 107 15.26 -6.21 -0.32
CA SER A 107 14.48 -6.54 0.87
C SER A 107 15.24 -6.12 2.12
N VAL A 108 14.79 -5.05 2.77
CA VAL A 108 15.46 -4.51 3.97
C VAL A 108 14.85 -5.05 5.27
N GLY A 109 13.64 -5.63 5.20
CA GLY A 109 12.89 -6.07 6.38
C GLY A 109 12.53 -4.91 7.31
N ASN A 110 11.98 -5.21 8.49
CA ASN A 110 11.64 -4.15 9.45
C ASN A 110 12.90 -3.52 10.05
N SER A 111 13.90 -4.34 10.38
CA SER A 111 15.16 -3.88 10.99
C SER A 111 16.00 -3.01 10.05
N GLY A 112 15.86 -3.17 8.74
CA GLY A 112 16.60 -2.35 7.78
C GLY A 112 16.20 -0.87 7.78
N PHE A 113 15.01 -0.52 8.30
CA PHE A 113 14.63 0.89 8.49
C PHE A 113 15.49 1.61 9.54
N GLU A 114 16.32 0.87 10.27
CA GLU A 114 17.32 1.45 11.18
C GLU A 114 18.52 2.04 10.42
N GLU A 115 18.71 1.72 9.14
CA GLU A 115 19.94 2.02 8.39
C GLU A 115 19.86 3.28 7.52
N PHE A 116 18.71 3.95 7.52
CA PHE A 116 18.46 5.12 6.67
C PHE A 116 17.50 6.11 7.32
N ILE A 117 17.46 7.32 6.76
CA ILE A 117 16.36 8.27 6.99
C ILE A 117 15.32 8.14 5.88
N ALA A 118 14.07 8.44 6.19
CA ALA A 118 12.98 8.48 5.20
C ALA A 118 12.56 9.92 4.97
N VAL A 119 12.55 10.35 3.71
CA VAL A 119 12.18 11.73 3.33
C VAL A 119 11.02 11.76 2.35
N ASN A 120 10.21 12.82 2.43
CA ASN A 120 9.11 13.09 1.50
C ASN A 120 9.62 13.76 0.20
N GLN A 121 8.69 14.09 -0.71
CA GLN A 121 9.02 14.66 -2.03
C GLN A 121 9.79 16.00 -1.98
N VAL A 122 9.78 16.72 -0.86
CA VAL A 122 10.54 17.98 -0.71
C VAL A 122 11.87 17.79 0.05
N GLY A 123 12.20 16.55 0.44
CA GLY A 123 13.44 16.21 1.13
C GLY A 123 13.40 16.38 2.64
N LYS A 124 12.22 16.45 3.27
CA LYS A 124 12.07 16.52 4.73
C LYS A 124 11.79 15.13 5.31
N ARG A 125 12.37 14.82 6.47
CA ARG A 125 11.89 13.71 7.31
C ARG A 125 10.44 13.98 7.73
N PHE A 126 9.68 12.91 7.92
CA PHE A 126 8.24 13.01 8.20
C PHE A 126 7.76 12.05 9.29
N PHE A 127 8.61 11.12 9.74
CA PHE A 127 8.28 10.14 10.76
C PHE A 127 9.52 9.45 11.31
N ASN A 128 9.35 8.72 12.41
CA ASN A 128 10.36 7.81 12.93
C ASN A 128 10.48 6.57 12.02
N GLU A 129 11.63 6.41 11.36
CA GLU A 129 11.82 5.40 10.32
C GLU A 129 11.60 3.97 10.82
N VAL A 130 11.99 3.65 12.06
CA VAL A 130 11.90 2.29 12.60
C VAL A 130 10.45 1.85 12.85
N ARG A 131 9.53 2.82 12.90
CA ARG A 131 8.09 2.60 13.06
C ARG A 131 7.34 2.60 11.71
N LEU A 132 7.94 3.08 10.62
CA LEU A 132 7.31 3.11 9.29
C LEU A 132 6.83 1.74 8.78
N PRO A 133 7.59 0.63 8.90
CA PRO A 133 7.14 -0.65 8.38
C PRO A 133 6.13 -1.35 9.29
N LYS A 134 5.80 -0.77 10.46
CA LYS A 134 4.84 -1.36 11.39
C LYS A 134 3.44 -1.28 10.79
N LYS A 135 2.83 -2.45 10.63
CA LYS A 135 1.46 -2.56 10.12
C LYS A 135 0.48 -2.31 11.26
N PRO A 136 -0.71 -1.73 10.96
CA PRO A 136 -1.80 -1.68 11.92
C PRO A 136 -2.10 -3.09 12.47
N GLY A 137 -2.60 -3.17 13.70
CA GLY A 137 -3.19 -4.42 14.16
C GLY A 137 -4.39 -4.80 13.29
N ALA A 138 -4.67 -6.09 13.12
CA ALA A 138 -5.99 -6.48 12.63
C ALA A 138 -7.04 -6.05 13.66
N ASN A 139 -8.24 -5.65 13.20
CA ASN A 139 -9.39 -5.54 14.09
C ASN A 139 -9.57 -6.87 14.83
N ARG A 140 -9.37 -6.87 16.14
CA ARG A 140 -9.54 -8.02 17.02
C ARG A 140 -10.60 -7.68 18.05
N TYR A 141 -11.41 -8.65 18.42
CA TYR A 141 -12.18 -8.51 19.66
C TYR A 141 -11.20 -8.32 20.82
N PRO A 142 -11.51 -7.44 21.79
CA PRO A 142 -10.76 -7.33 23.03
C PRO A 142 -10.59 -8.70 23.68
N GLY A 143 -9.34 -9.06 23.97
CA GLY A 143 -8.98 -10.38 24.46
C GLY A 143 -7.94 -11.07 23.58
N ASP A 144 -7.37 -12.13 24.11
CA ASP A 144 -6.28 -13.00 23.63
C ASP A 144 -6.52 -13.73 22.30
N GLY A 145 -7.18 -13.10 21.33
CA GLY A 145 -7.31 -13.63 19.96
C GLY A 145 -8.35 -14.74 19.81
N GLY A 146 -9.16 -15.00 20.83
CA GLY A 146 -10.31 -15.89 20.76
C GLY A 146 -10.43 -16.75 22.00
N THR A 147 -11.55 -16.59 22.71
CA THR A 147 -11.93 -17.24 23.97
C THR A 147 -11.31 -16.57 25.20
N PRO A 148 -12.09 -15.91 26.07
CA PRO A 148 -11.56 -15.44 27.35
C PRO A 148 -10.86 -16.60 28.07
N GLY A 149 -9.68 -16.32 28.62
CA GLY A 149 -8.88 -17.30 29.36
C GLY A 149 -9.70 -18.08 30.38
N LYS A 150 -9.34 -19.35 30.59
CA LYS A 150 -10.01 -20.25 31.55
C LYS A 150 -10.24 -19.54 32.90
N GLY A 151 -11.50 -19.45 33.32
CA GLY A 151 -11.89 -18.91 34.63
C GLY A 151 -12.53 -17.51 34.62
N LEU A 152 -12.74 -16.90 33.46
CA LEU A 152 -13.52 -15.66 33.33
C LEU A 152 -14.99 -15.99 33.02
N GLU A 153 -15.93 -15.38 33.74
CA GLU A 153 -17.34 -15.40 33.35
C GLU A 153 -17.48 -14.70 31.98
N HIS A 154 -17.88 -15.46 30.97
CA HIS A 154 -18.12 -14.96 29.63
C HIS A 154 -19.60 -15.09 29.30
N THR A 155 -20.26 -13.95 29.08
CA THR A 155 -21.61 -13.94 28.51
C THR A 155 -21.48 -13.83 26.99
N PRO A 156 -21.87 -14.87 26.21
CA PRO A 156 -21.84 -14.79 24.75
C PRO A 156 -22.59 -13.55 24.24
N LEU A 157 -21.98 -12.82 23.30
CA LEU A 157 -22.53 -11.62 22.67
C LEU A 157 -22.64 -10.37 23.56
N ASP A 158 -22.02 -10.35 24.75
CA ASP A 158 -21.97 -9.16 25.61
C ASP A 158 -20.74 -8.27 25.30
N TRP A 159 -20.97 -7.05 24.82
CA TRP A 159 -19.92 -6.08 24.51
C TRP A 159 -19.15 -5.59 25.75
N ARG A 160 -19.71 -5.78 26.97
CA ARG A 160 -19.10 -5.40 28.24
C ARG A 160 -17.98 -6.34 28.71
N ASN A 161 -17.73 -7.43 27.98
CA ASN A 161 -16.62 -8.36 28.24
C ASN A 161 -15.22 -7.74 28.00
N CYS A 162 -15.14 -6.49 27.52
CA CYS A 162 -13.89 -5.86 27.10
C CYS A 162 -13.24 -5.08 28.26
N ARG A 163 -12.05 -5.50 28.70
CA ARG A 163 -11.25 -4.74 29.68
C ARG A 163 -10.67 -3.45 29.07
N HIS A 164 -10.48 -2.39 29.88
CA HIS A 164 -9.99 -1.11 29.37
C HIS A 164 -8.56 -1.21 28.79
N GLU A 165 -7.74 -2.15 29.26
CA GLU A 165 -6.40 -2.42 28.73
C GLU A 165 -6.48 -2.90 27.29
N TRP A 166 -7.42 -3.80 26.99
CA TRP A 166 -7.65 -4.29 25.63
C TRP A 166 -8.22 -3.21 24.71
N VAL A 167 -9.02 -2.29 25.26
CA VAL A 167 -9.48 -1.11 24.53
C VAL A 167 -8.28 -0.24 24.12
N ARG A 168 -7.28 -0.06 24.99
CA ARG A 168 -6.05 0.68 24.63
C ARG A 168 -5.25 -0.03 23.54
N GLU A 169 -5.16 -1.36 23.58
CA GLU A 169 -4.51 -2.14 22.52
C GLU A 169 -5.22 -2.01 21.16
N MET A 170 -6.56 -1.90 21.15
CA MET A 170 -7.33 -1.71 19.91
C MET A 170 -7.08 -0.36 19.23
N TYR A 171 -6.62 0.66 19.97
CA TYR A 171 -6.36 2.01 19.46
C TYR A 171 -4.88 2.35 19.37
N SER A 172 -3.98 1.36 19.52
CA SER A 172 -2.55 1.54 19.27
C SER A 172 -2.28 1.53 17.76
N TYR A 173 -2.36 2.70 17.13
CA TYR A 173 -2.11 2.88 15.71
C TYR A 173 -0.80 3.66 15.46
N ASP A 174 0.04 3.15 14.56
CA ASP A 174 1.21 3.88 14.08
C ASP A 174 0.84 4.72 12.85
N HIS A 175 1.03 6.03 12.95
CA HIS A 175 0.64 6.99 11.91
C HIS A 175 1.68 7.15 10.78
N GLY A 176 2.61 6.20 10.64
CA GLY A 176 3.69 6.29 9.65
C GLY A 176 3.18 6.32 8.21
N LEU A 177 2.11 5.59 7.93
CA LEU A 177 1.46 5.61 6.61
C LEU A 177 0.77 6.97 6.34
N ASP A 178 0.01 7.47 7.31
CA ASP A 178 -0.68 8.76 7.15
C ASP A 178 0.35 9.88 6.94
N ALA A 179 1.47 9.82 7.66
CA ALA A 179 2.58 10.75 7.51
C ALA A 179 3.26 10.62 6.13
N ALA A 180 3.44 9.41 5.62
CA ALA A 180 4.00 9.17 4.28
C ALA A 180 3.12 9.73 3.14
N LEU A 181 1.81 9.76 3.35
CA LEU A 181 0.82 10.27 2.38
C LEU A 181 0.39 11.71 2.66
N ALA A 182 0.97 12.36 3.68
CA ALA A 182 0.59 13.71 4.07
C ALA A 182 0.95 14.72 2.97
N MET A 183 0.09 15.73 2.84
CA MET A 183 0.38 16.92 2.05
C MET A 183 1.64 17.62 2.57
N ASN A 184 2.40 18.19 1.66
CA ASN A 184 3.61 18.95 1.96
C ASN A 184 3.72 20.17 1.03
N GLU A 185 4.81 20.92 1.14
CA GLU A 185 5.03 22.15 0.37
C GLU A 185 4.98 21.94 -1.16
N GLY A 186 5.22 20.71 -1.63
CA GLY A 186 5.10 20.34 -3.04
C GLY A 186 3.68 19.99 -3.48
N SER A 187 2.74 19.85 -2.55
CA SER A 187 1.37 19.46 -2.82
C SER A 187 0.58 20.65 -3.35
N ILE A 188 0.32 20.64 -4.66
CA ILE A 188 -0.42 21.70 -5.35
C ILE A 188 -1.82 21.24 -5.78
N ALA A 189 -2.75 22.19 -5.85
CA ALA A 189 -4.10 21.96 -6.37
C ALA A 189 -4.06 21.43 -7.82
N PRO A 190 -5.07 20.66 -8.25
CA PRO A 190 -6.29 20.29 -7.51
C PRO A 190 -6.13 19.05 -6.62
N ASP A 191 -5.07 18.27 -6.81
CA ASP A 191 -4.98 16.92 -6.23
C ASP A 191 -4.15 16.83 -4.95
N TYR A 192 -3.27 17.81 -4.67
CA TYR A 192 -2.47 17.87 -3.46
C TYR A 192 -1.65 16.60 -3.17
N TYR A 193 -1.04 16.05 -4.23
CA TYR A 193 -0.19 14.86 -4.20
C TYR A 193 0.92 14.93 -3.15
N SER A 194 1.11 13.83 -2.39
CA SER A 194 2.19 13.69 -1.39
C SER A 194 3.56 13.49 -2.03
N GLY A 195 3.58 12.98 -3.28
CA GLY A 195 4.76 12.60 -4.03
C GLY A 195 5.42 11.31 -3.53
N PRO A 196 6.51 10.89 -4.20
CA PRO A 196 7.31 9.74 -3.78
C PRO A 196 8.02 10.01 -2.46
N ILE A 197 8.39 8.92 -1.80
CA ILE A 197 9.18 8.92 -0.58
C ILE A 197 10.46 8.11 -0.78
N TRP A 198 11.53 8.52 -0.12
CA TRP A 198 12.89 8.03 -0.37
C TRP A 198 13.55 7.59 0.93
N ALA A 199 14.13 6.38 0.90
CA ALA A 199 15.12 5.96 1.87
C ALA A 199 16.48 6.52 1.44
N VAL A 200 17.08 7.37 2.28
CA VAL A 200 18.37 8.02 2.01
C VAL A 200 19.42 7.48 2.97
N MET A 201 20.52 6.99 2.40
CA MET A 201 21.61 6.34 3.13
C MET A 201 22.95 6.56 2.44
N ASP A 202 24.03 6.12 3.09
CA ASP A 202 25.40 6.28 2.61
C ASP A 202 26.08 4.92 2.39
N GLN A 203 27.33 4.93 1.93
CA GLN A 203 28.11 3.73 1.68
C GLN A 203 28.38 2.92 2.97
N ALA A 204 28.44 3.54 4.14
CA ALA A 204 28.65 2.83 5.40
C ALA A 204 27.43 1.96 5.75
N ALA A 205 26.21 2.41 5.45
CA ALA A 205 25.01 1.58 5.58
C ALA A 205 25.07 0.33 4.69
N ILE A 206 25.59 0.46 3.47
CA ILE A 206 25.75 -0.68 2.55
C ILE A 206 26.75 -1.70 3.10
N GLU A 207 27.86 -1.23 3.65
CA GLU A 207 28.89 -2.08 4.25
C GLU A 207 28.39 -2.81 5.51
N ARG A 208 27.59 -2.15 6.36
CA ARG A 208 26.99 -2.78 7.54
C ARG A 208 25.96 -3.85 7.19
N THR A 209 25.13 -3.58 6.17
CA THR A 209 23.98 -4.44 5.82
C THR A 209 24.31 -5.55 4.82
N GLY A 210 25.37 -5.37 4.03
CA GLY A 210 25.69 -6.26 2.91
C GLY A 210 24.68 -6.18 1.75
N TRP A 211 23.85 -5.13 1.68
CA TRP A 211 22.88 -4.98 0.61
C TRP A 211 23.54 -4.80 -0.76
N GLU A 212 23.07 -5.57 -1.75
CA GLU A 212 23.66 -5.58 -3.08
C GLU A 212 23.12 -4.43 -3.95
N MET A 213 23.82 -3.30 -3.96
CA MET A 213 23.50 -2.11 -4.78
C MET A 213 23.86 -2.29 -6.27
N ARG A 214 23.39 -3.38 -6.88
CA ARG A 214 23.61 -3.75 -8.29
C ARG A 214 22.40 -4.45 -8.90
N TYR A 215 22.38 -4.55 -10.23
CA TYR A 215 21.42 -5.38 -10.95
C TYR A 215 21.57 -6.87 -10.54
N PRO A 216 20.48 -7.63 -10.34
CA PRO A 216 19.08 -7.29 -10.66
C PRO A 216 18.29 -6.62 -9.53
N TYR A 217 18.89 -6.34 -8.37
CA TYR A 217 18.17 -5.83 -7.20
C TYR A 217 17.80 -4.35 -7.32
N VAL A 218 18.71 -3.54 -7.86
CA VAL A 218 18.46 -2.13 -8.20
C VAL A 218 18.84 -1.85 -9.65
N ASN A 219 18.31 -0.77 -10.20
CA ASN A 219 18.55 -0.37 -11.58
C ASN A 219 18.52 1.15 -11.71
N GLU A 220 19.65 1.78 -12.02
CA GLU A 220 19.77 3.25 -12.14
C GLU A 220 18.90 3.84 -13.27
N LYS A 221 18.37 2.99 -14.17
CA LYS A 221 17.53 3.42 -15.30
C LYS A 221 16.03 3.25 -15.04
N ASN A 222 15.61 2.63 -13.94
CA ASN A 222 14.19 2.40 -13.68
C ASN A 222 13.48 3.58 -12.99
N GLY A 223 14.25 4.58 -12.53
CA GLY A 223 13.74 5.77 -11.85
C GLY A 223 13.45 5.57 -10.36
N TYR A 224 13.67 4.40 -9.77
CA TYR A 224 13.38 4.07 -8.36
C TYR A 224 14.63 3.91 -7.50
N PHE A 225 15.82 4.02 -8.09
CA PHE A 225 17.11 3.96 -7.41
C PHE A 225 18.05 5.02 -7.99
N PHE A 226 18.69 5.77 -7.10
CA PHE A 226 19.68 6.79 -7.45
C PHE A 226 20.91 6.69 -6.56
N LYS A 227 22.06 7.07 -7.12
CA LYS A 227 23.30 7.25 -6.35
C LYS A 227 24.07 8.48 -6.84
N ALA A 228 24.80 9.11 -5.95
CA ALA A 228 25.63 10.28 -6.25
C ALA A 228 26.75 10.45 -5.24
N ASP A 229 27.77 11.25 -5.58
CA ASP A 229 28.88 11.51 -4.67
C ASP A 229 28.57 12.64 -3.67
N THR A 230 27.51 13.42 -3.91
CA THR A 230 26.99 14.46 -3.00
C THR A 230 25.48 14.37 -2.82
N ILE A 231 24.96 14.94 -1.73
CA ILE A 231 23.51 14.98 -1.45
C ILE A 231 22.79 15.89 -2.46
N GLU A 232 23.42 16.97 -2.90
CA GLU A 232 22.88 17.89 -3.91
C GLU A 232 22.73 17.20 -5.27
N GLU A 233 23.75 16.44 -5.69
CA GLU A 233 23.69 15.67 -6.93
C GLU A 233 22.65 14.54 -6.81
N LEU A 234 22.51 13.92 -5.64
CA LEU A 234 21.48 12.92 -5.39
C LEU A 234 20.07 13.50 -5.56
N ALA A 235 19.79 14.66 -4.96
CA ALA A 235 18.51 15.37 -5.10
C ALA A 235 18.20 15.70 -6.56
N ASN A 236 19.21 16.19 -7.31
CA ASN A 236 19.06 16.52 -8.73
C ASN A 236 18.77 15.28 -9.59
N LYS A 237 19.43 14.14 -9.31
CA LYS A 237 19.16 12.88 -10.02
C LYS A 237 17.74 12.36 -9.75
N ILE A 238 17.28 12.42 -8.51
CA ILE A 238 15.91 12.04 -8.14
C ILE A 238 14.90 12.90 -8.93
N GLN A 239 15.08 14.22 -8.92
CA GLN A 239 14.22 15.17 -9.64
C GLN A 239 14.20 14.91 -11.15
N ALA A 240 15.34 14.57 -11.75
CA ALA A 240 15.44 14.34 -13.19
C ALA A 240 14.93 12.94 -13.61
N GLY A 241 14.98 11.96 -12.71
CA GLY A 241 14.83 10.55 -13.08
C GLY A 241 13.56 9.84 -12.60
N HIS A 242 12.86 10.34 -11.58
CA HIS A 242 11.65 9.67 -11.08
C HIS A 242 10.37 10.29 -11.68
N PRO A 243 9.47 9.50 -12.30
CA PRO A 243 8.33 10.02 -13.07
C PRO A 243 7.30 10.79 -12.23
N TYR A 244 7.23 10.55 -10.92
CA TYR A 244 6.32 11.26 -10.01
C TYR A 244 7.03 12.24 -9.07
N GLN A 245 8.33 12.51 -9.26
CA GLN A 245 9.03 13.55 -8.52
C GLN A 245 8.72 14.91 -9.16
N ARG A 246 7.67 15.56 -8.64
CA ARG A 246 7.09 16.78 -9.26
C ARG A 246 7.78 18.07 -8.84
N VAL A 247 8.46 18.06 -7.70
CA VAL A 247 9.14 19.22 -7.12
C VAL A 247 10.54 18.86 -6.64
N PRO A 248 11.52 19.78 -6.67
CA PRO A 248 12.87 19.48 -6.21
C PRO A 248 12.88 19.16 -4.70
N LEU A 249 13.78 18.26 -4.29
CA LEU A 249 14.00 17.92 -2.88
C LEU A 249 14.86 19.00 -2.18
N VAL A 250 14.41 20.25 -2.19
CA VAL A 250 15.19 21.42 -1.77
C VAL A 250 15.68 21.36 -0.33
N HIS A 251 15.03 20.58 0.54
CA HIS A 251 15.41 20.46 1.95
C HIS A 251 16.38 19.32 2.24
N LEU A 252 16.71 18.46 1.25
CA LEU A 252 17.42 17.20 1.50
C LEU A 252 18.79 17.40 2.17
N SER A 253 19.63 18.30 1.67
CA SER A 253 20.96 18.57 2.25
C SER A 253 20.85 19.04 3.70
N LYS A 254 19.89 19.93 3.99
CA LYS A 254 19.66 20.42 5.36
C LYS A 254 19.15 19.31 6.28
N THR A 255 18.27 18.45 5.79
CA THR A 255 17.78 17.29 6.53
C THR A 255 18.92 16.34 6.91
N VAL A 256 19.83 16.05 5.98
CA VAL A 256 21.00 15.17 6.26
C VAL A 256 21.95 15.81 7.26
N GLU A 257 22.24 17.11 7.12
CA GLU A 257 23.05 17.87 8.08
C GLU A 257 22.44 17.81 9.49
N THR A 258 21.15 18.12 9.62
CA THR A 258 20.42 18.08 10.88
C THR A 258 20.42 16.68 11.50
N TRP A 259 20.14 15.64 10.70
CA TRP A 259 20.19 14.25 11.14
C TRP A 259 21.56 13.86 11.70
N ASN A 260 22.65 14.23 11.01
CA ASN A 260 24.00 13.96 11.48
C ASN A 260 24.30 14.67 12.80
N GLY A 261 23.74 15.88 13.01
CA GLY A 261 23.77 16.58 14.30
C GLY A 261 23.06 15.80 15.40
N TYR A 262 21.90 15.20 15.11
CA TYR A 262 21.16 14.35 16.05
C TYR A 262 21.91 13.07 16.40
N VAL A 263 22.55 12.43 15.41
CA VAL A 263 23.42 11.27 15.64
C VAL A 263 24.56 11.64 16.59
N ALA A 264 25.22 12.79 16.38
CA ALA A 264 26.30 13.25 17.24
C ALA A 264 25.82 13.60 18.66
N ALA A 265 24.60 14.12 18.80
CA ALA A 265 23.98 14.43 20.09
C ALA A 265 23.41 13.18 20.81
N GLY A 266 23.23 12.06 20.09
CA GLY A 266 22.66 10.82 20.62
C GLY A 266 21.15 10.87 20.85
N ALA A 267 20.44 11.83 20.27
CA ALA A 267 18.99 12.00 20.43
C ALA A 267 18.35 12.58 19.17
N ASP A 268 17.17 12.06 18.79
CA ASP A 268 16.33 12.57 17.70
C ASP A 268 15.13 13.35 18.29
N PRO A 269 15.24 14.67 18.48
CA PRO A 269 14.17 15.47 19.06
C PRO A 269 12.98 15.69 18.11
N GLU A 270 13.11 15.37 16.81
CA GLU A 270 12.01 15.55 15.86
C GLU A 270 11.01 14.40 15.89
N PHE A 271 11.49 13.16 16.01
CA PHE A 271 10.65 11.96 15.91
C PHE A 271 10.91 10.90 16.99
N GLU A 272 11.65 11.25 18.03
CA GLU A 272 11.80 10.44 19.25
C GLU A 272 12.28 9.01 18.95
N ARG A 273 13.31 8.90 18.10
CA ARG A 273 13.95 7.62 17.78
C ARG A 273 14.90 7.21 18.91
N GLU A 274 14.34 6.62 19.96
CA GLU A 274 15.10 6.27 21.17
C GLU A 274 15.53 4.79 21.23
N GLU A 275 14.75 3.88 20.64
CA GLU A 275 14.93 2.43 20.86
C GLU A 275 16.02 1.80 20.00
N LYS A 276 16.50 2.49 18.96
CA LYS A 276 17.30 1.90 17.87
C LYS A 276 18.51 2.75 17.50
N PRO A 277 19.61 2.14 17.00
CA PRO A 277 20.82 2.86 16.63
C PRO A 277 20.54 3.99 15.64
N MET A 278 21.25 5.10 15.77
CA MET A 278 21.24 6.20 14.78
C MET A 278 22.60 6.24 14.10
N ASN A 279 22.62 6.18 12.77
CA ASN A 279 23.85 6.14 11.98
C ASN A 279 23.99 7.44 11.17
N ALA A 280 25.17 8.04 11.20
CA ALA A 280 25.48 9.21 10.39
C ALA A 280 25.52 8.84 8.91
N ILE A 281 25.12 9.80 8.07
CA ILE A 281 25.10 9.72 6.61
C ILE A 281 26.20 10.66 6.12
N THR A 282 27.42 10.14 5.95
CA THR A 282 28.60 10.96 5.65
C THR A 282 29.54 10.35 4.61
N LYS A 283 29.46 9.03 4.35
CA LYS A 283 30.40 8.33 3.48
C LYS A 283 29.83 8.16 2.06
N PRO A 284 30.32 8.91 1.05
CA PRO A 284 29.86 8.71 -0.33
C PRO A 284 30.30 7.33 -0.88
N PRO A 285 29.63 6.83 -1.92
CA PRO A 285 28.43 7.40 -2.55
C PRO A 285 27.21 7.39 -1.63
N PHE A 286 26.32 8.36 -1.84
CA PHE A 286 25.01 8.44 -1.22
C PHE A 286 23.98 7.76 -2.12
N TYR A 287 22.98 7.13 -1.50
CA TYR A 287 21.97 6.33 -2.17
C TYR A 287 20.57 6.81 -1.81
N ALA A 288 19.68 6.81 -2.78
CA ALA A 288 18.23 6.96 -2.58
C ALA A 288 17.50 5.79 -3.22
N LEU A 289 16.70 5.08 -2.42
CA LEU A 289 15.83 4.01 -2.87
C LEU A 289 14.38 4.41 -2.60
N SER A 290 13.50 4.21 -3.57
CA SER A 290 12.07 4.47 -3.34
C SER A 290 11.52 3.58 -2.22
N ILE A 291 10.78 4.18 -1.30
CA ILE A 291 9.94 3.45 -0.36
C ILE A 291 8.55 3.39 -0.99
N MET A 292 7.97 2.21 -1.09
CA MET A 292 6.65 2.04 -1.72
C MET A 292 5.57 1.91 -0.64
N VAL A 293 4.54 2.74 -0.71
CA VAL A 293 3.22 2.38 -0.18
C VAL A 293 2.58 1.44 -1.19
N ILE A 294 2.14 0.27 -0.74
CA ILE A 294 1.54 -0.74 -1.61
C ILE A 294 0.08 -0.90 -1.24
N TRP A 295 -0.78 -0.94 -2.26
CA TRP A 295 -2.13 -1.46 -2.13
C TRP A 295 -2.19 -2.88 -2.67
N HIS A 296 -2.44 -3.85 -1.80
CA HIS A 296 -2.42 -5.27 -2.14
C HIS A 296 -3.76 -5.77 -2.69
N ASP A 297 -4.85 -5.49 -1.98
CA ASP A 297 -6.17 -6.07 -2.27
C ASP A 297 -7.31 -5.08 -1.97
N SER A 298 -8.42 -5.24 -2.68
CA SER A 298 -9.67 -4.50 -2.47
C SER A 298 -10.69 -5.41 -1.75
N TYR A 299 -10.99 -5.11 -0.49
CA TYR A 299 -11.95 -5.89 0.31
C TYR A 299 -13.37 -5.35 0.20
N GLY A 300 -13.49 -4.04 -0.03
CA GLY A 300 -14.75 -3.42 -0.42
C GLY A 300 -15.01 -3.55 -1.91
N GLY A 301 -16.27 -3.67 -2.30
CA GLY A 301 -16.68 -3.87 -3.70
C GLY A 301 -18.19 -3.93 -3.85
N LEU A 302 -18.66 -4.46 -4.99
CA LEU A 302 -20.09 -4.66 -5.27
C LEU A 302 -20.73 -5.57 -4.22
N ARG A 303 -21.91 -5.19 -3.75
CA ARG A 303 -22.72 -6.01 -2.86
C ARG A 303 -23.38 -7.13 -3.67
N VAL A 304 -23.26 -8.36 -3.17
CA VAL A 304 -23.92 -9.53 -3.75
C VAL A 304 -24.67 -10.34 -2.68
N ASN A 305 -25.65 -11.14 -3.11
CA ASN A 305 -26.27 -12.14 -2.26
C ASN A 305 -25.49 -13.49 -2.30
N GLY A 306 -25.97 -14.51 -1.57
CA GLY A 306 -25.33 -15.84 -1.54
C GLY A 306 -25.26 -16.59 -2.89
N ARG A 307 -25.97 -16.10 -3.92
CA ARG A 307 -25.93 -16.59 -5.30
C ARG A 307 -25.02 -15.74 -6.21
N GLN A 308 -24.26 -14.81 -5.64
CA GLN A 308 -23.42 -13.85 -6.36
C GLN A 308 -24.19 -12.88 -7.28
N GLN A 309 -25.50 -12.74 -7.08
CA GLN A 309 -26.29 -11.72 -7.80
C GLN A 309 -26.03 -10.36 -7.19
N VAL A 310 -25.81 -9.35 -8.03
CA VAL A 310 -25.58 -7.98 -7.60
C VAL A 310 -26.86 -7.39 -7.00
N VAL A 311 -26.70 -6.68 -5.88
CA VAL A 311 -27.79 -6.07 -5.13
C VAL A 311 -27.70 -4.54 -5.26
N ASP A 312 -28.85 -3.89 -5.51
CA ASP A 312 -28.96 -2.44 -5.64
C ASP A 312 -29.06 -1.71 -4.29
N MET A 313 -29.15 -0.38 -4.35
CA MET A 313 -29.24 0.49 -3.17
C MET A 313 -30.53 0.31 -2.36
N GLN A 314 -31.58 -0.27 -2.96
CA GLN A 314 -32.85 -0.60 -2.31
C GLN A 314 -32.85 -2.03 -1.75
N GLY A 315 -31.72 -2.75 -1.86
CA GLY A 315 -31.58 -4.13 -1.40
C GLY A 315 -32.22 -5.16 -2.34
N GLN A 316 -32.64 -4.76 -3.54
CA GLN A 316 -33.20 -5.65 -4.55
C GLN A 316 -32.11 -6.22 -5.45
N VAL A 317 -32.38 -7.39 -6.03
CA VAL A 317 -31.46 -8.01 -6.99
C VAL A 317 -31.56 -7.29 -8.33
N ILE A 318 -30.41 -6.92 -8.89
CA ILE A 318 -30.33 -6.52 -10.31
C ILE A 318 -30.37 -7.81 -11.13
N GLN A 319 -31.50 -8.05 -11.79
CA GLN A 319 -31.76 -9.27 -12.53
C GLN A 319 -30.68 -9.53 -13.58
N SER A 320 -30.25 -10.80 -13.70
CA SER A 320 -29.23 -11.25 -14.67
C SER A 320 -27.83 -10.63 -14.51
N LEU A 321 -27.56 -9.93 -13.41
CA LEU A 321 -26.24 -9.38 -13.11
C LEU A 321 -25.59 -10.06 -11.91
N TYR A 322 -24.37 -10.51 -12.13
CA TYR A 322 -23.56 -11.21 -11.14
C TYR A 322 -22.21 -10.54 -10.97
N ALA A 323 -21.55 -10.77 -9.86
CA ALA A 323 -20.17 -10.33 -9.66
C ALA A 323 -19.36 -11.38 -8.90
N GLY A 324 -18.04 -11.40 -9.09
CA GLY A 324 -17.16 -12.35 -8.42
C GLY A 324 -15.74 -11.86 -8.21
N GLY A 325 -15.01 -12.58 -7.36
CA GLY A 325 -13.63 -12.26 -7.03
C GLY A 325 -13.49 -10.94 -6.27
N GLU A 326 -12.43 -10.20 -6.57
CA GLU A 326 -12.08 -8.93 -5.91
C GLU A 326 -13.07 -7.79 -6.22
N ALA A 327 -13.89 -7.93 -7.27
CA ALA A 327 -14.96 -6.98 -7.56
C ALA A 327 -16.08 -6.97 -6.49
N VAL A 328 -16.16 -8.02 -5.66
CA VAL A 328 -17.20 -8.21 -4.64
C VAL A 328 -16.73 -7.76 -3.26
N GLY A 329 -17.57 -7.00 -2.58
CA GLY A 329 -17.33 -6.49 -1.23
C GLY A 329 -18.01 -7.27 -0.11
N GLY A 330 -17.63 -7.00 1.14
CA GLY A 330 -18.31 -7.51 2.34
C GLY A 330 -17.89 -8.91 2.77
N PHE A 331 -16.82 -9.46 2.19
CA PHE A 331 -16.25 -10.75 2.55
C PHE A 331 -14.79 -10.59 2.96
N ASN A 332 -14.41 -11.13 4.12
CA ASN A 332 -13.10 -10.91 4.74
C ASN A 332 -11.99 -11.87 4.25
N LYS A 333 -12.22 -12.61 3.16
CA LYS A 333 -11.18 -13.42 2.49
C LYS A 333 -10.82 -12.79 1.16
N HIS A 334 -9.63 -13.14 0.66
CA HIS A 334 -9.04 -12.53 -0.54
C HIS A 334 -8.28 -13.59 -1.38
N GLY A 335 -7.72 -13.17 -2.51
CA GLY A 335 -6.91 -14.02 -3.37
C GLY A 335 -7.66 -15.04 -4.23
N LEU A 336 -6.92 -16.00 -4.79
CA LEU A 336 -7.41 -16.94 -5.79
C LEU A 336 -8.58 -17.79 -5.32
N GLY A 337 -8.65 -18.12 -4.02
CA GLY A 337 -9.75 -18.86 -3.44
C GLY A 337 -11.09 -18.11 -3.55
N LYS A 338 -11.09 -16.81 -3.22
CA LYS A 338 -12.27 -15.94 -3.41
C LYS A 338 -12.68 -15.89 -4.88
N GLY A 339 -11.70 -15.70 -5.77
CA GLY A 339 -11.92 -15.69 -7.22
C GLY A 339 -12.61 -16.95 -7.74
N HIS A 340 -12.07 -18.13 -7.40
CA HIS A 340 -12.61 -19.41 -7.85
C HIS A 340 -14.01 -19.69 -7.30
N VAL A 341 -14.20 -19.51 -5.99
CA VAL A 341 -15.49 -19.82 -5.33
C VAL A 341 -16.58 -18.90 -5.85
N HIS A 342 -16.34 -17.58 -5.90
CA HIS A 342 -17.34 -16.64 -6.41
C HIS A 342 -17.59 -16.88 -7.91
N GLY A 343 -16.55 -17.10 -8.70
CA GLY A 343 -16.69 -17.39 -10.13
C GLY A 343 -17.51 -18.65 -10.40
N PHE A 344 -17.27 -19.72 -9.65
CA PHE A 344 -18.03 -20.97 -9.74
C PHE A 344 -19.51 -20.76 -9.41
N ILE A 345 -19.82 -20.06 -8.32
CA ILE A 345 -21.20 -19.79 -7.92
C ILE A 345 -21.88 -18.89 -8.97
N ALA A 346 -21.26 -17.77 -9.34
CA ALA A 346 -21.81 -16.84 -10.33
C ALA A 346 -22.06 -17.53 -11.68
N GLY A 347 -21.11 -18.31 -12.18
CA GLY A 347 -21.25 -19.05 -13.43
C GLY A 347 -22.38 -20.08 -13.37
N THR A 348 -22.50 -20.82 -12.26
CA THR A 348 -23.56 -21.81 -12.05
C THR A 348 -24.95 -21.17 -12.06
N GLN A 349 -25.09 -20.00 -11.42
CA GLN A 349 -26.38 -19.30 -11.31
C GLN A 349 -26.74 -18.60 -12.62
N ALA A 350 -25.79 -17.89 -13.23
CA ALA A 350 -25.97 -17.27 -14.54
C ALA A 350 -26.33 -18.30 -15.64
N ALA A 351 -25.80 -19.52 -15.55
CA ALA A 351 -26.16 -20.60 -16.47
C ALA A 351 -27.62 -21.05 -16.34
N ARG A 352 -28.21 -20.94 -15.14
CA ARG A 352 -29.59 -21.34 -14.82
C ARG A 352 -30.63 -20.24 -15.09
N GLU A 353 -30.19 -19.02 -15.39
CA GLU A 353 -31.13 -17.95 -15.78
C GLU A 353 -31.93 -18.36 -17.02
N PRO A 354 -33.25 -18.10 -17.04
CA PRO A 354 -34.08 -18.33 -18.21
C PRO A 354 -33.61 -17.44 -19.39
N LEU A 355 -33.89 -17.90 -20.61
CA LEU A 355 -33.52 -17.20 -21.85
C LEU A 355 -34.37 -15.95 -22.11
#